data_AF-A0A2G6DN48-F1
#
_entry.id   AF-A0A2G6DN48-F1
#
_cell.length_a   1.000
_cell.length_b   1.000
_cell.length_c   1.000
_cell.angle_alpha   90.00
_cell.angle_beta   90.00
_cell.angle_gamma   90.00
#
_symmetry.space_group_name_H-M   'P 1'
#
loop_
_entity.id
_entity.type
_entity.pdbx_description
1 polymer ?
#
loop_
_entity_poly.entity_id
_entity_poly.type
_entity_poly.pdbx_seq_one_letter_code
_entity_poly.pdbx_strand_id
1 'polypeptide(L)'
;MTLWVSLNPTKMVDRIGAILTPALLVSIIALVVKTVSTLMGTEAVHTTTAMKTPLVDGFLEGYQTMDALAAFAFSVVVMNAIRAKAKKGESLTKQATAASMIAAVALALIYIAIGWIGNKMPLSADTIAEVAGRGQNLGVFILNNAAMQAFGELGRSVLGLIVTIACLTTSIGLVVATASYFHSVFEKISYRTYAAVFTLIGFGLANQGLNAVISKSIPVLLILYPISMTAMLVLLLNLVMPLSKLARGVPIVLVSVVSILSVMGADLVANLPLKAYSMEWLPFAIVGVIVGFSVSKFAKE
;
A
#
# COMPACT_ATOMS: atom_id res chain seq x y z
N MET A 1 -3.96 13.98 -17.19
CA MET A 1 -2.52 13.63 -17.22
C MET A 1 -2.31 12.12 -17.18
N THR A 2 -2.84 11.42 -16.16
CA THR A 2 -2.74 9.96 -16.04
C THR A 2 -3.05 9.22 -17.33
N LEU A 3 -4.26 9.39 -17.89
CA LEU A 3 -4.68 8.68 -19.11
C LEU A 3 -3.67 8.84 -20.26
N TRP A 4 -3.24 10.08 -20.54
CA TRP A 4 -2.32 10.36 -21.63
C TRP A 4 -0.97 9.63 -21.48
N VAL A 5 -0.44 9.55 -20.26
CA VAL A 5 0.81 8.83 -19.98
C VAL A 5 0.59 7.31 -20.00
N SER A 6 -0.54 6.82 -19.47
CA SER A 6 -0.88 5.40 -19.41
C SER A 6 -1.13 4.77 -20.78
N LEU A 7 -1.44 5.54 -21.83
CA LEU A 7 -1.63 5.01 -23.19
C LEU A 7 -0.35 4.40 -23.81
N ASN A 8 0.84 4.68 -23.26
CA ASN A 8 2.13 4.14 -23.72
C ASN A 8 2.90 3.43 -22.57
N PRO A 9 2.50 2.20 -22.19
CA PRO A 9 3.02 1.51 -20.99
C PRO A 9 4.54 1.24 -21.03
N THR A 10 5.11 0.96 -22.20
CA THR A 10 6.56 0.68 -22.33
C THR A 10 7.43 1.91 -22.03
N LYS A 11 6.99 3.10 -22.44
CA LYS A 11 7.70 4.37 -22.17
C LYS A 11 7.43 4.90 -20.77
N MET A 12 6.39 4.42 -20.11
CA MET A 12 6.00 4.83 -18.76
C MET A 12 7.04 4.42 -17.73
N VAL A 13 7.50 3.16 -17.77
CA VAL A 13 8.49 2.65 -16.81
C VAL A 13 9.79 3.46 -16.88
N ASP A 14 10.23 3.82 -18.08
CA ASP A 14 11.44 4.62 -18.28
C ASP A 14 11.25 6.07 -17.84
N ARG A 15 10.11 6.71 -18.13
CA ARG A 15 9.86 8.11 -17.77
C ARG A 15 9.59 8.29 -16.27
N ILE A 16 8.80 7.39 -15.68
CA ILE A 16 8.47 7.43 -14.26
C ILE A 16 9.69 7.07 -13.43
N GLY A 17 10.33 5.93 -13.74
CA GLY A 17 11.46 5.44 -12.95
C GLY A 17 12.71 6.31 -13.05
N ALA A 18 12.98 6.95 -14.21
CA ALA A 18 14.21 7.73 -14.39
C ALA A 18 14.10 9.20 -13.93
N ILE A 19 12.91 9.79 -13.95
CA ILE A 19 12.73 11.24 -13.68
C ILE A 19 11.84 11.47 -12.47
N LEU A 20 10.63 10.89 -12.45
CA LEU A 20 9.63 11.19 -11.42
C LEU A 20 9.97 10.57 -10.07
N THR A 21 10.40 9.30 -10.04
CA THR A 21 10.76 8.62 -8.78
C THR A 21 11.99 9.26 -8.10
N PRO A 22 13.10 9.56 -8.81
CA PRO A 22 14.24 10.24 -8.20
C PRO A 22 13.88 11.66 -7.73
N ALA A 23 13.12 12.42 -8.52
CA ALA A 23 12.67 13.75 -8.11
C ALA A 23 11.82 13.71 -6.84
N LEU A 24 10.90 12.73 -6.74
CA LEU A 24 10.09 12.50 -5.54
C LEU A 24 10.95 12.13 -4.34
N LEU A 25 11.88 11.19 -4.50
CA LEU A 25 12.77 10.76 -3.41
C LEU A 25 13.65 11.90 -2.91
N VAL A 26 14.26 12.67 -3.81
CA VAL A 26 15.07 13.85 -3.42
C VAL A 26 14.21 14.86 -2.66
N SER A 27 13.00 15.12 -3.15
CA SER A 27 12.09 16.09 -2.51
C SER A 27 11.63 15.62 -1.12
N ILE A 28 11.30 14.34 -0.97
CA ILE A 28 10.93 13.76 0.32
C ILE A 28 12.12 13.76 1.28
N ILE A 29 13.31 13.35 0.83
CA ILE A 29 14.52 13.34 1.66
C ILE A 29 14.85 14.77 2.12
N ALA A 30 14.79 15.76 1.22
CA ALA A 30 15.02 17.15 1.57
C ALA A 30 14.01 17.64 2.63
N LEU A 31 12.73 17.27 2.49
CA LEU A 31 11.70 17.57 3.48
C LEU A 31 11.97 16.89 4.82
N VAL A 32 12.27 15.60 4.80
CA VAL A 32 12.55 14.82 6.00
C VAL A 32 13.76 15.38 6.74
N VAL A 33 14.89 15.56 6.07
CA VAL A 33 16.14 16.03 6.69
C VAL A 33 15.93 17.40 7.34
N LYS A 34 15.29 18.33 6.63
CA LYS A 34 15.06 19.68 7.15
C LYS A 34 14.04 19.73 8.29
N THR A 35 12.98 18.92 8.20
CA THR A 35 11.97 18.84 9.25
C THR A 35 12.57 18.20 10.51
N VAL A 36 13.34 17.13 10.35
CA VAL A 36 14.04 16.47 11.46
C VAL A 36 14.99 17.45 12.13
N SER A 37 15.84 18.16 11.38
CA SER A 37 16.75 19.15 11.98
C SER A 37 16.03 20.29 12.71
N THR A 38 14.81 20.64 12.27
CA THR A 38 14.01 21.69 12.91
C THR A 38 13.31 21.19 14.18
N LEU A 39 12.86 19.93 14.18
CA LEU A 39 12.19 19.30 15.32
C LEU A 39 13.17 18.72 16.36
N MET A 40 14.47 18.64 16.04
CA MET A 40 15.52 18.20 16.96
C MET A 40 15.59 19.13 18.17
N GLY A 41 15.07 18.67 19.31
CA GLY A 41 14.96 19.45 20.55
C GLY A 41 13.52 19.67 21.02
N THR A 42 12.53 19.36 20.18
CA THR A 42 11.12 19.40 20.58
C THR A 42 10.78 18.13 21.37
N GLU A 43 10.15 18.29 22.53
CA GLU A 43 9.62 17.14 23.29
C GLU A 43 8.52 16.43 22.50
N ALA A 44 8.43 15.12 22.65
CA ALA A 44 7.35 14.39 22.00
C ALA A 44 6.03 14.82 22.66
N VAL A 45 5.05 15.25 21.86
CA VAL A 45 3.73 15.54 22.40
C VAL A 45 3.02 14.23 22.65
N HIS A 46 2.91 13.87 23.93
CA HIS A 46 2.04 12.80 24.37
C HIS A 46 0.60 13.33 24.32
N THR A 47 -0.12 13.05 23.23
CA THR A 47 -1.58 13.26 23.22
C THR A 47 -2.21 12.44 24.34
N THR A 48 -3.08 13.07 25.11
CA THR A 48 -3.68 12.51 26.34
C THR A 48 -4.58 11.29 26.10
N THR A 49 -4.90 10.98 24.84
CA THR A 49 -5.50 9.71 24.43
C THR A 49 -4.39 8.69 24.23
N ALA A 50 -3.94 8.04 25.32
CA ALA A 50 -3.06 6.89 25.21
C ALA A 50 -3.68 5.88 24.25
N MET A 51 -3.07 5.70 23.06
CA MET A 51 -3.46 4.63 22.15
C MET A 51 -3.39 3.32 22.95
N LYS A 52 -4.52 2.63 23.07
CA LYS A 52 -4.58 1.38 23.85
C LYS A 52 -3.72 0.29 23.20
N THR A 53 -3.60 0.31 21.86
CA THR A 53 -2.87 -0.69 21.06
C THR A 53 -2.18 -0.07 19.84
N PRO A 54 -1.15 0.78 20.03
CA PRO A 54 -0.52 1.53 18.93
C PRO A 54 0.09 0.65 17.84
N LEU A 55 0.55 -0.56 18.19
CA LEU A 55 1.09 -1.52 17.21
C LEU A 55 -0.01 -2.05 16.29
N VAL A 56 -1.17 -2.42 16.86
CA VAL A 56 -2.31 -2.92 16.09
C VAL A 56 -2.88 -1.82 15.22
N ASP A 57 -3.07 -0.63 15.79
CA ASP A 57 -3.62 0.52 15.07
C ASP A 57 -2.70 0.90 13.89
N GLY A 58 -1.37 0.96 14.13
CA GLY A 58 -0.40 1.19 13.08
C GLY A 58 -0.37 0.11 12.00
N PHE A 59 -0.57 -1.16 12.36
CA PHE A 59 -0.66 -2.26 11.39
C PHE A 59 -1.90 -2.15 10.50
N LEU A 60 -3.06 -1.79 11.08
CA LEU A 60 -4.32 -1.60 10.33
C LEU A 60 -4.27 -0.34 9.46
N GLU A 61 -3.68 0.76 9.94
CA GLU A 61 -3.40 1.95 9.13
C GLU A 61 -2.48 1.62 7.95
N GLY A 62 -1.54 0.68 8.14
CA GLY A 62 -0.72 0.11 7.06
C GLY A 62 -1.53 -0.52 5.91
N TYR A 63 -2.79 -0.91 6.14
CA TYR A 63 -3.64 -1.38 5.04
C TYR A 63 -3.94 -0.23 4.07
N GLN A 64 -4.12 0.99 4.58
CA GLN A 64 -4.48 2.13 3.74
C GLN A 64 -3.36 2.54 2.77
N THR A 65 -2.11 2.08 2.96
CA THR A 65 -1.01 2.36 2.02
C THR A 65 -1.16 1.63 0.69
N MET A 66 -1.96 0.56 0.63
CA MET A 66 -2.18 -0.28 -0.55
C MET A 66 -0.92 -0.97 -1.11
N ASP A 67 0.24 -0.91 -0.43
CA ASP A 67 1.53 -1.40 -0.94
C ASP A 67 1.52 -2.91 -1.26
N ALA A 68 0.89 -3.72 -0.39
CA ALA A 68 0.80 -5.16 -0.57
C ALA A 68 -0.06 -5.54 -1.80
N LEU A 69 -1.20 -4.88 -1.98
CA LEU A 69 -2.08 -5.10 -3.13
C LEU A 69 -1.43 -4.62 -4.43
N ALA A 70 -0.77 -3.46 -4.37
CA ALA A 70 -0.01 -2.90 -5.48
C ALA A 70 1.10 -3.84 -5.95
N ALA A 71 1.81 -4.52 -5.03
CA ALA A 71 2.85 -5.48 -5.38
C ALA A 71 2.30 -6.63 -6.26
N PHE A 72 1.11 -7.16 -5.96
CA PHE A 72 0.48 -8.19 -6.80
C PHE A 72 0.11 -7.64 -8.18
N ALA A 73 -0.53 -6.47 -8.24
CA ALA A 73 -0.96 -5.85 -9.49
C ALA A 73 0.24 -5.47 -10.39
N PHE A 74 1.33 -4.98 -9.80
CA PHE A 74 2.51 -4.51 -10.53
C PHE A 74 3.54 -5.59 -10.84
N SER A 75 3.46 -6.75 -10.17
CA SER A 75 4.43 -7.84 -10.34
C SER A 75 4.72 -8.18 -11.80
N VAL A 76 3.68 -8.38 -12.62
CA VAL A 76 3.82 -8.73 -14.04
C VAL A 76 4.51 -7.62 -14.84
N VAL A 77 4.12 -6.35 -14.63
CA VAL A 77 4.69 -5.20 -15.33
C VAL A 77 6.17 -5.02 -14.98
N VAL A 78 6.50 -5.11 -13.69
CA VAL A 78 7.87 -4.98 -13.18
C VAL A 78 8.74 -6.14 -13.69
N MET A 79 8.25 -7.37 -13.62
CA MET A 79 8.99 -8.55 -14.11
C MET A 79 9.25 -8.48 -15.61
N ASN A 80 8.27 -8.03 -16.40
CA ASN A 80 8.45 -7.81 -17.84
C ASN A 80 9.47 -6.70 -18.13
N ALA A 81 9.47 -5.62 -17.35
CA ALA A 81 10.45 -4.54 -17.48
C ALA A 81 11.88 -5.00 -17.15
N ILE A 82 12.05 -5.78 -16.08
CA ILE A 82 13.35 -6.39 -15.74
C ILE A 82 13.79 -7.32 -16.88
N ARG A 83 12.89 -8.17 -17.38
CA ARG A 83 13.19 -9.10 -18.48
C ARG A 83 13.60 -8.39 -19.77
N ALA A 84 13.00 -7.24 -20.07
CA ALA A 84 13.34 -6.44 -21.24
C ALA A 84 14.74 -5.79 -21.15
N LYS A 85 15.24 -5.56 -19.93
CA LYS A 85 16.55 -4.93 -19.67
C LYS A 85 17.66 -5.94 -19.33
N ALA A 86 17.29 -7.16 -18.94
CA ALA A 86 18.24 -8.21 -18.58
C ALA A 86 19.08 -8.65 -19.80
N LYS A 87 20.40 -8.77 -19.62
CA LYS A 87 21.29 -9.30 -20.65
C LYS A 87 21.17 -10.83 -20.73
N LYS A 88 21.52 -11.41 -21.89
CA LYS A 88 21.58 -12.87 -22.06
C LYS A 88 22.51 -13.48 -21.01
N GLY A 89 22.01 -14.42 -20.21
CA GLY A 89 22.77 -15.14 -19.19
C GLY A 89 22.65 -14.57 -17.76
N GLU A 90 22.01 -13.42 -17.56
CA GLU A 90 21.78 -12.88 -16.23
C GLU A 90 20.57 -13.53 -15.55
N SER A 91 20.69 -13.78 -14.24
CA SER A 91 19.59 -14.30 -13.43
C SER A 91 18.56 -13.20 -13.15
N LEU A 92 17.39 -13.33 -13.80
CA LEU A 92 16.24 -12.44 -13.58
C LEU A 92 15.83 -12.35 -12.11
N THR A 93 15.89 -13.49 -11.40
CA THR A 93 15.55 -13.55 -9.97
C THR A 93 16.53 -12.74 -9.12
N LYS A 94 17.85 -12.88 -9.35
CA LYS A 94 18.85 -12.08 -8.61
C LYS A 94 18.66 -10.58 -8.83
N GLN A 95 18.41 -10.16 -10.07
CA GLN A 95 18.17 -8.74 -10.39
C GLN A 95 16.90 -8.21 -9.73
N ALA A 96 15.80 -8.97 -9.81
CA ALA A 96 14.54 -8.61 -9.17
C ALA A 96 14.70 -8.50 -7.65
N THR A 97 15.35 -9.48 -7.01
CA THR A 97 15.58 -9.46 -5.56
C THR A 97 16.46 -8.30 -5.13
N ALA A 98 17.55 -8.01 -5.86
CA ALA A 98 18.43 -6.89 -5.53
C ALA A 98 17.69 -5.54 -5.64
N ALA A 99 16.94 -5.33 -6.72
CA ALA A 99 16.14 -4.12 -6.91
C ALA A 99 15.04 -3.97 -5.85
N SER A 100 14.34 -5.06 -5.51
CA SER A 100 13.29 -5.03 -4.48
C SER A 100 13.84 -4.77 -3.09
N MET A 101 15.04 -5.29 -2.75
CA MET A 101 15.67 -5.03 -1.46
C MET A 101 16.06 -3.56 -1.30
N ILE A 102 16.64 -2.94 -2.33
CA ILE A 102 16.97 -1.51 -2.32
C ILE A 102 15.70 -0.67 -2.14
N ALA A 103 14.64 -0.99 -2.90
CA ALA A 103 13.35 -0.30 -2.79
C ALA A 103 12.71 -0.46 -1.40
N ALA A 104 12.74 -1.66 -0.83
CA ALA A 104 12.19 -1.94 0.49
C ALA A 104 12.91 -1.17 1.60
N VAL A 105 14.24 -1.12 1.58
CA VAL A 105 15.03 -0.35 2.55
C VAL A 105 14.76 1.15 2.42
N ALA A 106 14.74 1.68 1.19
CA ALA A 106 14.45 3.09 0.96
C ALA A 106 13.04 3.48 1.46
N LEU A 107 12.03 2.65 1.18
CA LEU A 107 10.65 2.89 1.63
C LEU A 107 10.52 2.79 3.15
N ALA A 108 11.16 1.80 3.77
CA ALA A 108 11.17 1.64 5.23
C ALA A 108 11.78 2.86 5.93
N LEU A 109 12.92 3.38 5.43
CA LEU A 109 13.54 4.58 5.98
C LEU A 109 12.62 5.81 5.88
N ILE A 110 11.93 5.98 4.75
CA ILE A 110 10.99 7.09 4.55
C ILE A 110 9.80 6.98 5.52
N TYR A 111 9.19 5.81 5.66
CA TYR A 111 8.06 5.62 6.57
C TYR A 111 8.45 5.80 8.04
N ILE A 112 9.61 5.30 8.45
CA ILE A 112 10.13 5.53 9.82
C ILE A 112 10.35 7.03 10.05
N ALA A 113 10.93 7.74 9.09
CA ALA A 113 11.22 9.16 9.23
C ALA A 113 9.94 10.01 9.30
N ILE A 114 8.95 9.73 8.45
CA ILE A 114 7.66 10.44 8.46
C ILE A 114 6.87 10.11 9.75
N GLY A 115 6.89 8.85 10.20
CA GLY A 115 6.30 8.46 11.48
C GLY A 115 6.94 9.18 12.67
N TRP A 116 8.27 9.32 12.65
CA TRP A 116 9.01 10.09 13.66
C TRP A 116 8.63 11.58 13.63
N ILE A 117 8.52 12.19 12.44
CA ILE A 117 8.06 13.58 12.28
C ILE A 117 6.66 13.75 12.87
N GLY A 118 5.73 12.83 12.58
CA GLY A 118 4.37 12.87 13.12
C GLY A 118 4.34 12.75 14.64
N ASN A 119 5.19 11.91 15.23
CA ASN A 119 5.29 11.75 16.68
C ASN A 119 5.90 12.98 17.39
N LYS A 120 6.84 13.67 16.73
CA LYS A 120 7.52 14.85 17.26
C LYS A 120 6.84 16.17 16.95
N MET A 121 5.77 16.16 16.14
CA MET A 121 5.03 17.36 15.79
C MET A 121 4.30 17.93 17.02
N PRO A 122 4.55 19.18 17.42
CA PRO A 122 3.84 19.79 18.53
C PRO A 122 2.41 20.15 18.11
N LEU A 123 1.43 19.40 18.65
CA LEU A 123 0.01 19.64 18.40
C LEU A 123 -0.72 19.85 19.73
N SER A 124 -1.40 20.99 19.89
CA SER A 124 -2.29 21.19 21.03
C SER A 124 -3.59 20.40 20.83
N ALA A 125 -4.26 20.05 21.94
CA ALA A 125 -5.57 19.39 21.89
C ALA A 125 -6.61 20.23 21.12
N ASP A 126 -6.53 21.57 21.23
CA ASP A 126 -7.40 22.50 20.52
C ASP A 126 -7.18 22.43 19.00
N THR A 127 -5.92 22.36 18.54
CA THR A 127 -5.61 22.21 17.11
C THR A 127 -6.14 20.87 16.57
N ILE A 128 -6.03 19.79 17.34
CA ILE A 128 -6.57 18.49 16.93
C ILE A 128 -8.10 18.55 16.80
N ALA A 129 -8.78 19.17 17.77
CA ALA A 129 -10.23 19.36 17.74
C ALA A 129 -10.67 20.26 16.56
N GLU A 130 -9.93 21.32 16.26
CA GLU A 130 -10.18 22.20 15.12
C GLU A 130 -10.04 21.48 13.78
N VAL A 131 -8.97 20.69 13.61
CA VAL A 131 -8.74 19.88 12.41
C VAL A 131 -9.87 18.87 12.19
N ALA A 132 -10.29 18.19 13.27
CA ALA A 132 -11.43 17.28 13.23
C ALA A 132 -12.74 18.01 12.91
N GLY A 133 -12.99 19.18 13.51
CA GLY A 133 -14.17 20.01 13.26
C GLY A 133 -14.26 20.55 11.82
N ARG A 134 -13.11 20.75 11.16
CA ARG A 134 -13.03 21.09 9.73
C ARG A 134 -13.12 19.88 8.79
N GLY A 135 -13.21 18.67 9.33
CA GLY A 135 -13.19 17.44 8.54
C GLY A 135 -11.88 17.25 7.77
N GLN A 136 -10.76 17.79 8.24
CA GLN A 136 -9.45 17.58 7.61
C GLN A 136 -8.77 16.32 8.18
N ASN A 137 -8.02 15.62 7.34
CA ASN A 137 -7.24 14.46 7.79
C ASN A 137 -6.02 14.94 8.60
N LEU A 138 -5.85 14.38 9.80
CA LEU A 138 -4.79 14.78 10.73
C LEU A 138 -3.38 14.55 10.16
N GLY A 139 -3.17 13.44 9.42
CA GLY A 139 -1.89 13.16 8.78
C GLY A 139 -1.53 14.19 7.71
N VAL A 140 -2.50 14.61 6.90
CA VAL A 140 -2.32 15.70 5.92
C VAL A 140 -1.98 17.01 6.61
N PHE A 141 -2.65 17.32 7.72
CA PHE A 141 -2.37 18.51 8.51
C PHE A 141 -0.94 18.51 9.08
N ILE A 142 -0.52 17.39 9.68
CA ILE A 142 0.84 17.19 10.21
C ILE A 142 1.87 17.39 9.11
N LEU A 143 1.71 16.77 7.94
CA LEU A 143 2.67 16.93 6.84
C LEU A 143 2.72 18.36 6.30
N ASN A 144 1.58 19.06 6.22
CA ASN A 144 1.54 20.46 5.81
C ASN A 144 2.27 21.36 6.81
N ASN A 145 2.00 21.16 8.10
CA ASN A 145 2.64 21.90 9.17
C ASN A 145 4.15 21.62 9.23
N ALA A 146 4.56 20.36 9.09
CA ALA A 146 5.95 19.94 8.95
C ALA A 146 6.66 20.67 7.80
N ALA A 147 6.04 20.68 6.61
CA ALA A 147 6.59 21.34 5.44
C ALA A 147 6.70 22.86 5.65
N MET A 148 5.70 23.48 6.28
CA MET A 148 5.73 24.89 6.64
C MET A 148 6.83 25.23 7.64
N GLN A 149 7.02 24.44 8.71
CA GLN A 149 8.09 24.67 9.67
C GLN A 149 9.47 24.49 9.02
N ALA A 150 9.60 23.52 8.10
CA ALA A 150 10.85 23.29 7.39
C ALA A 150 11.18 24.41 6.39
N PHE A 151 10.25 24.82 5.51
CA PHE A 151 10.56 25.70 4.37
C PHE A 151 9.79 27.03 4.34
N GLY A 152 9.02 27.36 5.39
CA GLY A 152 8.14 28.52 5.40
C GLY A 152 7.03 28.41 4.36
N GLU A 153 6.66 29.54 3.75
CA GLU A 153 5.61 29.59 2.71
C GLU A 153 5.93 28.71 1.49
N LEU A 154 7.21 28.54 1.15
CA LEU A 154 7.62 27.65 0.07
C LEU A 154 7.32 26.17 0.38
N GLY A 155 7.23 25.79 1.66
CA GLY A 155 6.95 24.43 2.09
C GLY A 155 5.61 23.89 1.61
N ARG A 156 4.58 24.73 1.57
CA ARG A 156 3.25 24.35 1.03
C ARG A 156 3.32 24.01 -0.45
N SER A 157 4.03 24.83 -1.23
CA SER A 157 4.23 24.60 -2.65
C SER A 157 5.06 23.35 -2.93
N VAL A 158 6.13 23.13 -2.14
CA VAL A 158 6.97 21.93 -2.24
C VAL A 158 6.17 20.68 -1.89
N LEU A 159 5.40 20.68 -0.80
CA LEU A 159 4.57 19.55 -0.42
C LEU A 159 3.50 19.28 -1.48
N GLY A 160 2.85 20.32 -2.01
CA GLY A 160 1.89 20.20 -3.11
C GLY A 160 2.51 19.54 -4.35
N LEU A 161 3.75 19.91 -4.70
CA LEU A 161 4.50 19.30 -5.79
C LEU A 161 4.81 17.82 -5.50
N ILE A 162 5.31 17.50 -4.29
CA ILE A 162 5.60 16.12 -3.86
C ILE A 162 4.35 15.25 -3.99
N VAL A 163 3.24 15.69 -3.40
CA VAL A 163 1.96 14.96 -3.42
C VAL A 163 1.45 14.80 -4.85
N THR A 164 1.54 15.85 -5.68
CA THR A 164 1.13 15.77 -7.10
C THR A 164 1.94 14.73 -7.85
N ILE A 165 3.27 14.74 -7.70
CA ILE A 165 4.15 13.76 -8.35
C ILE A 165 3.84 12.34 -7.83
N ALA A 166 3.69 12.16 -6.52
CA ALA A 166 3.42 10.87 -5.88
C ALA A 166 2.08 10.26 -6.32
N CYS A 167 1.01 11.06 -6.29
CA CYS A 167 -0.30 10.62 -6.71
C CYS A 167 -0.35 10.35 -8.22
N LEU A 168 0.37 11.13 -9.03
CA LEU A 168 0.45 10.92 -10.47
C LEU A 168 1.16 9.60 -10.81
N THR A 169 2.33 9.31 -10.20
CA THR A 169 3.06 8.07 -10.47
C THR A 169 2.26 6.83 -10.05
N THR A 170 1.62 6.88 -8.88
CA THR A 170 0.77 5.80 -8.36
C THR A 170 -0.45 5.57 -9.25
N SER A 171 -1.15 6.65 -9.60
CA SER A 171 -2.32 6.60 -10.50
C SER A 171 -1.97 6.03 -11.86
N ILE A 172 -0.86 6.45 -12.47
CA ILE A 172 -0.41 5.90 -13.76
C ILE A 172 -0.06 4.42 -13.63
N GLY A 173 0.66 4.04 -12.57
CA GLY A 173 0.97 2.65 -12.26
C GLY A 173 -0.28 1.79 -12.24
N LEU A 174 -1.25 2.14 -11.39
CA LEU A 174 -2.49 1.38 -11.19
C LEU A 174 -3.29 1.25 -12.48
N VAL A 175 -3.45 2.33 -13.25
CA VAL A 175 -4.19 2.29 -14.53
C VAL A 175 -3.48 1.36 -15.54
N VAL A 176 -2.15 1.45 -15.66
CA VAL A 176 -1.40 0.59 -16.60
C VAL A 176 -1.52 -0.88 -16.21
N ALA A 177 -1.36 -1.20 -14.93
CA ALA A 177 -1.37 -2.57 -14.45
C ALA A 177 -2.75 -3.21 -14.56
N THR A 178 -3.80 -2.51 -14.12
CA THR A 178 -5.18 -2.98 -14.22
C THR A 178 -5.61 -3.12 -15.68
N ALA A 179 -5.30 -2.14 -16.55
CA ALA A 179 -5.61 -2.22 -17.97
C ALA A 179 -4.86 -3.37 -18.67
N SER A 180 -3.58 -3.59 -18.32
CA SER A 180 -2.79 -4.69 -18.87
C SER A 180 -3.34 -6.05 -18.42
N TYR A 181 -3.68 -6.19 -17.15
CA TYR A 181 -4.27 -7.41 -16.60
C TYR A 181 -5.60 -7.76 -17.28
N PHE A 182 -6.55 -6.80 -17.33
CA PHE A 182 -7.85 -7.05 -17.95
C PHE A 182 -7.74 -7.29 -19.46
N HIS A 183 -6.80 -6.63 -20.14
CA HIS A 183 -6.53 -6.92 -21.54
C HIS A 183 -5.97 -8.33 -21.75
N SER A 184 -5.11 -8.83 -20.86
CA SER A 184 -4.57 -10.21 -20.95
C SER A 184 -5.60 -11.29 -20.63
N VAL A 185 -6.62 -10.99 -19.82
CA VAL A 185 -7.69 -11.94 -19.48
C VAL A 185 -8.82 -11.89 -20.52
N PHE A 186 -9.19 -10.68 -20.96
CA PHE A 186 -10.29 -10.43 -21.88
C PHE A 186 -9.81 -9.66 -23.10
N GLU A 187 -9.21 -10.40 -24.04
CA GLU A 187 -8.56 -9.85 -25.25
C GLU A 187 -9.54 -9.13 -26.21
N LYS A 188 -10.85 -9.33 -26.05
CA LYS A 188 -11.89 -8.71 -26.90
C LYS A 188 -11.93 -7.18 -26.79
N ILE A 189 -11.50 -6.61 -25.66
CA ILE A 189 -11.52 -5.16 -25.41
C ILE A 189 -10.09 -4.63 -25.48
N SER A 190 -9.92 -3.50 -26.17
CA SER A 190 -8.60 -2.88 -26.32
C SER A 190 -8.06 -2.36 -24.98
N TYR A 191 -6.74 -2.46 -24.78
CA TYR A 191 -6.04 -1.87 -23.64
C TYR A 191 -6.40 -0.39 -23.42
N ARG A 192 -6.53 0.40 -24.50
CA ARG A 192 -6.85 1.83 -24.44
C ARG A 192 -8.22 2.09 -23.83
N THR A 193 -9.19 1.23 -24.13
CA THR A 193 -10.54 1.30 -23.56
C THR A 193 -10.49 1.04 -22.06
N TYR A 194 -9.77 0.00 -21.61
CA TYR A 194 -9.60 -0.26 -20.17
C TYR A 194 -8.92 0.90 -19.45
N ALA A 195 -7.84 1.44 -20.01
CA ALA A 195 -7.13 2.57 -19.43
C ALA A 195 -8.03 3.81 -19.29
N ALA A 196 -8.88 4.10 -20.29
CA ALA A 196 -9.85 5.19 -20.24
C ALA A 196 -10.91 4.96 -19.17
N VAL A 197 -11.52 3.77 -19.14
CA VAL A 197 -12.57 3.41 -18.16
C VAL A 197 -12.04 3.52 -16.73
N PHE A 198 -10.89 2.92 -16.42
CA PHE A 198 -10.33 2.98 -15.07
C PHE A 198 -9.92 4.40 -14.68
N THR A 199 -9.43 5.21 -15.62
CA THR A 199 -9.13 6.62 -15.32
C THR A 199 -10.41 7.42 -15.05
N LEU A 200 -11.49 7.20 -15.79
CA LEU A 200 -12.77 7.89 -15.57
C LEU A 200 -13.41 7.50 -14.24
N ILE A 201 -13.35 6.22 -13.86
CA ILE A 201 -13.80 5.74 -12.55
C ILE A 201 -12.99 6.43 -11.45
N GLY A 202 -11.65 6.40 -11.55
CA GLY A 202 -10.77 7.07 -10.59
C GLY A 202 -11.03 8.56 -10.48
N PHE A 203 -11.29 9.25 -11.61
CA PHE A 203 -11.65 10.66 -11.64
C PHE A 203 -12.97 10.94 -10.90
N GLY A 204 -13.99 10.12 -11.12
CA GLY A 204 -15.26 10.24 -10.41
C GLY A 204 -15.13 10.04 -8.89
N LEU A 205 -14.30 9.08 -8.46
CA LEU A 205 -14.03 8.82 -7.05
C LEU A 205 -13.19 9.93 -6.40
N ALA A 206 -12.20 10.48 -7.11
CA ALA A 206 -11.31 11.53 -6.60
C ALA A 206 -12.05 12.82 -6.21
N ASN A 207 -13.19 13.12 -6.84
CA ASN A 207 -14.00 14.30 -6.54
C ASN A 207 -14.75 14.24 -5.19
N GLN A 208 -14.76 13.10 -4.50
CA GLN A 208 -15.50 12.90 -3.25
C GLN A 208 -14.73 13.35 -1.99
N GLY A 209 -13.45 13.73 -2.13
CA GLY A 209 -12.58 14.10 -1.03
C GLY A 209 -11.93 12.91 -0.30
N LEU A 210 -10.80 13.16 0.36
CA LEU A 210 -9.94 12.12 0.93
C LEU A 210 -10.66 11.23 1.96
N ASN A 211 -11.38 11.83 2.92
CA ASN A 211 -12.05 11.06 3.99
C ASN A 211 -13.14 10.14 3.44
N ALA A 212 -13.89 10.58 2.42
CA ALA A 212 -14.90 9.74 1.79
C ALA A 212 -14.27 8.57 1.04
N VAL A 213 -13.17 8.82 0.33
CA VAL A 213 -12.41 7.77 -0.37
C VAL A 213 -11.87 6.76 0.62
N ILE A 214 -11.25 7.19 1.73
CA ILE A 214 -10.74 6.29 2.78
C ILE A 214 -11.88 5.48 3.39
N SER A 215 -12.94 6.14 3.87
CA SER A 215 -14.07 5.48 4.54
C SER A 215 -14.74 4.42 3.64
N LYS A 216 -14.91 4.70 2.34
CA LYS A 216 -15.47 3.74 1.38
C LYS A 216 -14.51 2.62 1.02
N SER A 217 -13.20 2.87 1.10
CA SER A 217 -12.19 1.87 0.78
C SER A 217 -11.97 0.90 1.95
N ILE A 218 -12.05 1.34 3.21
CA ILE A 218 -11.79 0.50 4.40
C ILE A 218 -12.48 -0.88 4.34
N PRO A 219 -13.79 -1.00 4.07
CA PRO A 219 -14.44 -2.31 4.00
C PRO A 219 -13.84 -3.23 2.92
N VAL A 220 -13.50 -2.66 1.76
CA VAL A 220 -12.87 -3.40 0.66
C VAL A 220 -11.46 -3.84 1.06
N LEU A 221 -10.70 -2.96 1.73
CA LEU A 221 -9.36 -3.28 2.21
C LEU A 221 -9.38 -4.39 3.27
N LEU A 222 -10.31 -4.35 4.22
CA LEU A 222 -10.44 -5.39 5.26
C LEU A 222 -10.76 -6.77 4.68
N ILE A 223 -11.27 -6.85 3.44
CA ILE A 223 -11.42 -8.11 2.72
C ILE A 223 -10.14 -8.46 1.98
N LEU A 224 -9.63 -7.55 1.14
CA LEU A 224 -8.53 -7.84 0.22
C LEU A 224 -7.17 -8.01 0.92
N TYR A 225 -6.90 -7.24 1.98
CA TYR A 225 -5.62 -7.29 2.68
C TYR A 225 -5.34 -8.64 3.35
N PRO A 226 -6.25 -9.20 4.15
CA PRO A 226 -6.07 -10.55 4.69
C PRO A 226 -5.77 -11.60 3.63
N ILE A 227 -6.48 -11.55 2.49
CA ILE A 227 -6.29 -12.49 1.38
C ILE A 227 -4.88 -12.33 0.80
N SER A 228 -4.47 -11.10 0.50
CA SER A 228 -3.16 -10.80 -0.08
C SER A 228 -2.00 -11.10 0.86
N MET A 229 -2.14 -10.79 2.15
CA MET A 229 -1.15 -11.13 3.18
C MET A 229 -1.02 -12.64 3.35
N THR A 230 -2.14 -13.37 3.35
CA THR A 230 -2.13 -14.84 3.39
C THR A 230 -1.46 -15.42 2.16
N ALA A 231 -1.79 -14.91 0.96
CA ALA A 231 -1.13 -15.34 -0.28
C ALA A 231 0.38 -15.07 -0.24
N MET A 232 0.82 -13.93 0.28
CA MET A 232 2.23 -13.59 0.42
C MET A 232 2.94 -14.53 1.41
N LEU A 233 2.34 -14.81 2.57
CA LEU A 233 2.87 -15.76 3.56
C LEU A 233 2.99 -17.17 2.96
N VAL A 234 1.96 -17.63 2.25
CA VAL A 234 1.97 -18.93 1.55
C VAL A 234 3.07 -18.99 0.49
N LEU A 235 3.28 -17.91 -0.29
CA LEU A 235 4.36 -17.83 -1.27
C LEU A 235 5.75 -17.89 -0.62
N LEU A 236 5.95 -17.19 0.50
CA LEU A 236 7.19 -17.23 1.27
C LEU A 236 7.44 -18.61 1.88
N LEU A 237 6.42 -19.24 2.46
CA LEU A 237 6.52 -20.60 2.98
C LEU A 237 6.85 -21.59 1.87
N ASN A 238 6.22 -21.45 0.70
CA ASN A 238 6.48 -22.30 -0.46
C ASN A 238 7.92 -22.19 -0.99
N LEU A 239 8.62 -21.08 -0.71
CA LEU A 239 10.03 -20.91 -1.06
C LEU A 239 10.95 -21.74 -0.17
N VAL A 240 10.60 -21.91 1.10
CA VAL A 240 11.39 -22.66 2.10
C VAL A 240 11.00 -24.14 2.12
N MET A 241 9.71 -24.44 1.99
CA MET A 241 9.14 -25.79 2.00
C MET A 241 8.14 -25.92 0.84
N PRO A 242 8.33 -26.83 -0.13
CA PRO A 242 7.43 -26.96 -1.25
C PRO A 242 6.04 -27.38 -0.76
N LEU A 243 5.05 -26.50 -0.99
CA LEU A 243 3.66 -26.71 -0.57
C LEU A 243 2.85 -27.34 -1.72
N SER A 244 2.06 -28.34 -1.36
CA SER A 244 1.05 -28.93 -2.25
C SER A 244 0.04 -27.87 -2.72
N LYS A 245 -0.70 -28.16 -3.80
CA LYS A 245 -1.73 -27.24 -4.31
C LYS A 245 -2.79 -26.94 -3.23
N LEU A 246 -3.16 -27.94 -2.42
CA LEU A 246 -4.12 -27.80 -1.32
C LEU A 246 -3.58 -26.91 -0.19
N ALA A 247 -2.32 -27.10 0.21
CA ALA A 247 -1.65 -26.26 1.21
C ALA A 247 -1.51 -24.79 0.79
N ARG A 248 -1.58 -24.50 -0.52
CA ARG A 248 -1.61 -23.13 -1.05
C ARG A 248 -3.02 -22.55 -1.17
N GLY A 249 -4.00 -23.34 -1.58
CA GLY A 249 -5.36 -22.86 -1.86
C GLY A 249 -6.28 -22.75 -0.64
N VAL A 250 -6.24 -23.74 0.26
CA VAL A 250 -7.14 -23.82 1.43
C VAL A 250 -7.03 -22.59 2.36
N PRO A 251 -5.82 -22.09 2.72
CA PRO A 251 -5.70 -20.89 3.55
C PRO A 251 -6.35 -19.66 2.91
N ILE A 252 -6.14 -19.48 1.61
CA ILE A 252 -6.65 -18.32 0.87
C ILE A 252 -8.18 -18.34 0.83
N VAL A 253 -8.78 -19.50 0.57
CA VAL A 253 -10.24 -19.65 0.54
C VAL A 253 -10.85 -19.42 1.92
N LEU A 254 -10.28 -20.04 2.97
CA LEU A 254 -10.77 -19.85 4.35
C LEU A 254 -10.70 -18.39 4.78
N VAL A 255 -9.57 -17.73 4.55
CA VAL A 255 -9.41 -16.31 4.87
C VAL A 255 -10.38 -15.44 4.06
N SER A 256 -10.59 -15.75 2.78
CA SER A 256 -11.56 -15.02 1.95
C SER A 256 -12.97 -15.08 2.55
N VAL A 257 -13.42 -16.28 2.94
CA VAL A 257 -14.74 -16.46 3.57
C VAL A 257 -14.83 -15.70 4.89
N VAL A 258 -13.83 -15.83 5.77
CA VAL A 258 -13.83 -15.17 7.07
C VAL A 258 -13.82 -13.65 6.94
N SER A 259 -12.99 -13.09 6.06
CA SER A 259 -12.91 -11.65 5.87
C SER A 259 -14.19 -11.07 5.28
N ILE A 260 -14.85 -11.76 4.34
CA ILE A 260 -16.15 -11.34 3.81
C ILE A 260 -17.21 -11.37 4.92
N LEU A 261 -17.32 -12.47 5.67
CA LEU A 261 -18.28 -12.60 6.76
C LEU A 261 -18.05 -11.57 7.86
N SER A 262 -16.79 -11.20 8.13
CA SER A 262 -16.45 -10.19 9.12
C SER A 262 -16.93 -8.80 8.71
N VAL A 263 -16.67 -8.41 7.45
CA VAL A 263 -17.14 -7.11 6.93
C VAL A 263 -18.65 -7.05 6.78
N MET A 264 -19.31 -8.18 6.51
CA MET A 264 -20.78 -8.28 6.52
C MET A 264 -21.40 -8.22 7.92
N GLY A 265 -20.59 -8.34 8.99
CA GLY A 265 -21.08 -8.29 10.36
C GLY A 265 -21.83 -9.54 10.81
N ALA A 266 -21.54 -10.71 10.22
CA ALA A 266 -22.24 -11.95 10.60
C ALA A 266 -21.96 -12.35 12.07
N ASP A 267 -23.01 -12.74 12.80
CA ASP A 267 -22.94 -13.10 14.24
C ASP A 267 -21.96 -14.23 14.53
N LEU A 268 -21.81 -15.17 13.58
CA LEU A 268 -20.86 -16.28 13.66
C LEU A 268 -19.41 -15.80 13.84
N VAL A 269 -19.10 -14.59 13.36
CA VAL A 269 -17.77 -14.00 13.40
C VAL A 269 -17.57 -13.19 14.69
N ALA A 270 -18.62 -12.83 15.42
CA ALA A 270 -18.57 -11.91 16.58
C ALA A 270 -17.60 -12.38 17.68
N ASN A 271 -17.47 -13.70 17.88
CA ASN A 271 -16.63 -14.29 18.92
C ASN A 271 -15.31 -14.88 18.41
N LEU A 272 -14.88 -14.54 17.19
CA LEU A 272 -13.64 -15.06 16.65
C LEU A 272 -12.41 -14.48 17.40
N PRO A 273 -11.35 -15.30 17.56
CA PRO A 273 -10.10 -14.82 18.16
C PRO A 273 -9.54 -13.67 17.33
N LEU A 274 -8.97 -12.67 18.01
CA LEU A 274 -8.38 -11.45 17.41
C LEU A 274 -9.35 -10.51 16.67
N LYS A 275 -10.67 -10.74 16.75
CA LYS A 275 -11.65 -9.80 16.18
C LYS A 275 -11.60 -8.41 16.80
N ALA A 276 -11.29 -8.32 18.10
CA ALA A 276 -11.06 -7.04 18.78
C ALA A 276 -9.96 -6.18 18.12
N TYR A 277 -9.08 -6.79 17.33
CA TYR A 277 -7.96 -6.16 16.63
C TYR A 277 -8.12 -6.16 15.11
N SER A 278 -9.30 -6.54 14.57
CA SER A 278 -9.53 -6.74 13.12
C SER A 278 -8.50 -7.69 12.45
N MET A 279 -7.97 -8.64 13.22
CA MET A 279 -6.95 -9.62 12.82
C MET A 279 -7.47 -11.06 12.89
N GLU A 280 -8.78 -11.25 12.88
CA GLU A 280 -9.45 -12.55 12.96
C GLU A 280 -9.10 -13.49 11.81
N TRP A 281 -8.55 -12.98 10.70
CA TRP A 281 -8.10 -13.79 9.57
C TRP A 281 -6.83 -14.60 9.86
N LEU A 282 -5.95 -14.12 10.74
CA LEU A 282 -4.63 -14.71 10.96
C LEU A 282 -4.69 -16.16 11.51
N PRO A 283 -5.54 -16.46 12.51
CA PRO A 283 -5.72 -17.84 12.97
C PRO A 283 -6.20 -18.78 11.86
N PHE A 284 -7.11 -18.32 10.99
CA PHE A 284 -7.63 -19.13 9.88
C PHE A 284 -6.59 -19.34 8.78
N ALA A 285 -5.72 -18.36 8.54
CA ALA A 285 -4.58 -18.52 7.65
C ALA A 285 -3.66 -19.66 8.15
N ILE A 286 -3.31 -19.65 9.44
CA ILE A 286 -2.44 -20.67 10.06
C ILE A 286 -3.10 -22.05 10.01
N VAL A 287 -4.37 -22.14 10.46
CA VAL A 287 -5.14 -23.40 10.42
C VAL A 287 -5.25 -23.91 8.99
N GLY A 288 -5.53 -23.05 8.02
CA GLY A 288 -5.63 -23.42 6.62
C GLY A 288 -4.32 -24.01 6.06
N VAL A 289 -3.16 -23.46 6.46
CA VAL A 289 -1.85 -23.99 6.04
C VAL A 289 -1.62 -25.37 6.66
N ILE A 290 -1.90 -25.53 7.96
CA ILE A 290 -1.74 -26.81 8.67
C ILE A 290 -2.66 -27.88 8.08
N VAL A 291 -3.94 -27.55 7.87
CA VAL A 291 -4.93 -28.48 7.28
C VAL A 291 -4.52 -28.85 5.86
N GLY A 292 -4.18 -27.88 5.02
CA GLY A 292 -3.77 -28.15 3.65
C GLY A 292 -2.50 -28.99 3.57
N PHE A 293 -1.55 -28.81 4.49
CA PHE A 293 -0.36 -29.65 4.58
C PHE A 293 -0.69 -31.08 5.01
N SER A 294 -1.45 -31.25 6.11
CA SER A 294 -1.90 -32.55 6.61
C SER A 294 -2.69 -33.33 5.56
N VAL A 295 -3.70 -32.70 4.95
CA VAL A 295 -4.53 -33.33 3.90
C VAL A 295 -3.66 -33.76 2.73
N SER A 296 -2.67 -32.97 2.31
CA SER A 296 -1.79 -33.38 1.21
C SER A 296 -0.86 -34.55 1.55
N LYS A 297 -0.50 -34.73 2.82
CA LYS A 297 0.26 -35.90 3.27
C LYS A 297 -0.58 -37.18 3.27
N PHE A 298 -1.88 -37.05 3.56
CA PHE A 298 -2.84 -38.17 3.51
C PHE A 298 -3.33 -38.47 2.10
N ALA A 299 -3.48 -37.44 1.26
CA ALA A 299 -3.97 -37.53 -0.10
C ALA A 299 -2.86 -37.84 -1.13
N LYS A 300 -1.82 -38.60 -0.74
CA LYS A 300 -0.71 -39.03 -1.62
C LYS A 300 -1.20 -39.32 -3.05
N GLU A 301 -0.94 -38.37 -3.95
CA GLU A 301 -0.40 -38.63 -5.28
C GLU A 301 1.13 -38.68 -5.15
#